data_AF-V5H4P7-F1
#
_entry.id   AF-V5H4P7-F1
#
_cell.length_a   1.000
_cell.length_b   1.000
_cell.length_c   1.000
_cell.angle_alpha   90.00
_cell.angle_beta   90.00
_cell.angle_gamma   90.00
#
_symmetry.space_group_name_H-M   'P 1'
#
loop_
_entity.id
_entity.type
_entity.pdbx_description
1 polymer ?
#
loop_
_entity_poly.entity_id
_entity_poly.type
_entity_poly.pdbx_seq_one_letter_code
_entity_poly.pdbx_strand_id
1 'polypeptide(L)' 'MAIPSALVFLMLSTSCAQTQNVPSCGVPKVEPQLEYEDRILGGDTAVPGSWPWNAAIHTKSNFRPEQFCGGALVSDRHVI' A
#
# COMPACT_ATOMS: atom_id res chain seq x y z
N MET A 1 43.70 -27.52 -9.58
CA MET A 1 42.87 -27.04 -8.44
C MET A 1 41.42 -27.02 -8.90
N ALA A 2 40.74 -28.17 -8.80
CA ALA A 2 39.34 -28.29 -9.18
C ALA A 2 38.50 -28.01 -7.92
N ILE A 3 37.71 -26.95 -7.96
CA ILE A 3 36.77 -26.63 -6.88
C ILE A 3 35.73 -27.78 -6.87
N PRO A 4 35.56 -28.52 -5.75
CA PRO A 4 34.70 -29.69 -5.71
C PRO A 4 33.25 -29.32 -6.07
N SER A 5 32.62 -30.10 -6.94
CA SER A 5 31.26 -29.86 -7.47
C SER A 5 30.22 -29.58 -6.38
N ALA A 6 30.40 -30.11 -5.17
CA ALA A 6 29.55 -29.86 -4.01
C ALA A 6 29.46 -28.37 -3.60
N LEU A 7 30.55 -27.59 -3.76
CA LEU A 7 30.56 -26.15 -3.46
C LEU A 7 29.81 -25.33 -4.51
N VAL A 8 29.78 -25.78 -5.77
CA VAL A 8 29.00 -25.13 -6.83
C VAL A 8 27.50 -25.30 -6.55
N PHE A 9 27.07 -26.49 -6.14
CA PHE A 9 25.66 -26.74 -5.78
C PHE A 9 25.16 -25.95 -4.56
N LEU A 10 26.02 -25.71 -3.57
CA LEU A 10 25.69 -24.88 -2.40
C LEU A 10 25.47 -23.40 -2.74
N MET A 11 26.13 -22.89 -3.78
CA MET A 11 25.98 -21.50 -4.23
C MET A 11 24.74 -21.30 -5.13
N LEU A 12 24.24 -22.36 -5.78
CA LEU A 12 23.01 -22.31 -6.58
C LEU A 12 21.73 -22.33 -5.72
N SER A 13 21.75 -22.96 -4.54
CA SER A 13 20.59 -23.02 -3.64
C SER A 13 20.38 -21.74 -2.82
N THR A 14 21.43 -20.93 -2.62
CA THR A 14 21.36 -19.68 -1.85
C THR A 14 20.70 -18.49 -2.58
N SER A 15 20.36 -18.63 -3.86
CA SER A 15 19.92 -17.50 -4.69
C SER A 15 18.39 -17.25 -4.72
N CYS A 16 17.56 -18.02 -4.02
CA CYS A 16 16.09 -17.82 -4.03
C CYS A 16 15.49 -17.25 -2.74
N ALA A 17 16.29 -16.84 -1.75
CA ALA A 17 15.80 -16.12 -0.58
C ALA A 17 15.85 -14.60 -0.80
N GLN A 18 15.21 -14.12 -1.87
CA GLN A 18 14.84 -12.70 -1.94
C GLN A 18 13.51 -12.55 -1.23
N THR A 19 13.55 -12.24 0.07
CA THR A 19 12.41 -11.64 0.74
C THR A 19 12.17 -10.30 0.06
N GLN A 20 11.31 -10.28 -0.96
CA GLN A 20 10.82 -9.04 -1.53
C GLN A 20 10.13 -8.33 -0.36
N ASN A 21 10.75 -7.26 0.15
CA ASN A 21 10.16 -6.37 1.13
C ASN A 21 9.09 -5.54 0.41
N VAL A 22 8.06 -6.22 -0.11
CA VAL A 22 6.88 -5.55 -0.64
C VAL A 22 6.11 -5.11 0.60
N PRO A 23 5.97 -3.80 0.84
CA PRO A 23 5.10 -3.35 1.92
C PRO A 23 3.71 -3.95 1.68
N SER A 24 3.18 -4.68 2.67
CA SER A 24 1.86 -5.28 2.59
C SER A 24 0.82 -4.17 2.34
N CYS A 25 0.08 -4.28 1.25
CA CYS A 25 -0.94 -3.32 0.82
C CYS A 25 -2.36 -3.87 1.06
N GLY A 26 -3.36 -3.00 1.12
CA GLY A 26 -4.75 -3.39 1.29
C GLY A 26 -5.14 -3.88 2.69
N VAL A 27 -4.19 -3.93 3.64
CA VAL A 27 -4.45 -4.32 5.03
C VAL A 27 -4.37 -3.08 5.93
N PRO A 28 -5.50 -2.54 6.39
CA PRO A 28 -5.48 -1.38 7.26
C PRO A 28 -5.07 -1.78 8.69
N LYS A 29 -4.30 -0.90 9.35
CA LYS A 29 -3.93 -1.09 10.77
C LYS A 29 -5.12 -0.84 11.71
N VAL A 30 -6.03 0.03 11.30
CA VAL A 30 -7.29 0.33 11.99
C VAL A 30 -8.40 -0.33 11.20
N GLU A 31 -9.15 -1.24 11.82
CA GLU A 31 -10.23 -1.92 11.12
C GLU A 31 -11.37 -0.95 10.80
N PRO A 32 -11.95 -0.99 9.58
CA PRO A 32 -13.12 -0.21 9.26
C PRO A 32 -14.33 -0.76 10.02
N GLN A 33 -15.15 0.15 10.56
CA GLN A 33 -16.48 -0.21 11.05
C GLN A 33 -17.39 -0.32 9.83
N LEU A 34 -17.83 -1.54 9.53
CA LEU A 34 -18.73 -1.85 8.43
C LEU A 34 -20.00 -2.48 9.00
N GLU A 35 -21.13 -1.83 8.81
CA GLU A 35 -22.43 -2.41 9.08
C GLU A 35 -22.91 -3.22 7.87
N TYR A 36 -23.77 -4.21 8.09
CA TYR A 36 -24.26 -5.09 7.01
C TYR A 36 -25.00 -4.33 5.90
N GLU A 37 -25.62 -3.20 6.26
CA GLU A 37 -26.38 -2.32 5.36
C GLU A 37 -25.50 -1.23 4.70
N ASP A 38 -24.20 -1.15 5.02
CA ASP A 38 -23.29 -0.14 4.47
C ASP A 38 -23.14 -0.32 2.97
N ARG A 39 -23.89 0.48 2.21
CA ARG A 39 -23.85 0.48 0.74
C ARG A 39 -23.86 1.88 0.16
N ILE A 40 -23.44 2.85 0.98
CA ILE A 40 -23.33 4.28 0.69
C ILE A 40 -24.49 4.77 -0.20
N LEU A 41 -25.57 5.25 0.42
CA LEU A 41 -26.20 6.49 -0.02
C LEU A 41 -26.50 7.30 1.24
N GLY A 42 -25.93 8.50 1.32
CA GLY A 42 -25.69 9.24 2.56
C GLY A 42 -24.38 8.83 3.22
N GLY A 43 -24.18 7.52 3.41
CA GLY A 43 -22.97 6.93 3.98
C GLY A 43 -22.70 7.38 5.42
N ASP A 44 -21.65 6.82 6.01
CA ASP A 44 -21.21 7.20 7.34
C ASP A 44 -19.77 7.72 7.33
N THR A 45 -19.44 8.51 8.35
CA THR A 45 -18.08 9.00 8.51
C THR A 45 -17.18 7.82 8.85
N ALA A 46 -16.20 7.54 7.98
CA ALA A 46 -15.26 6.47 8.20
C ALA A 46 -14.44 6.70 9.48
N VAL A 47 -14.08 5.60 10.14
CA VAL A 47 -13.17 5.63 11.29
C VAL A 47 -11.83 6.23 10.85
N PRO A 48 -11.27 7.22 11.57
CA PRO A 48 -10.01 7.83 11.20
C PRO A 48 -8.89 6.79 11.01
N GLY A 49 -8.31 6.77 9.82
CA GLY A 49 -7.22 5.85 9.46
C GLY A 49 -7.65 4.44 9.03
N SER A 50 -8.95 4.12 9.01
CA SER A 50 -9.41 2.80 8.54
C SER A 50 -9.26 2.59 7.04
N TRP A 51 -9.13 3.67 6.28
CA TRP A 51 -8.86 3.67 4.84
C TRP A 51 -7.53 4.39 4.55
N PRO A 52 -6.38 3.79 4.87
CA PRO A 52 -5.08 4.47 4.87
C PRO A 52 -4.60 4.87 3.47
N TRP A 53 -5.17 4.30 2.41
CA TRP A 53 -4.87 4.66 1.03
C TRP A 53 -5.67 5.86 0.52
N ASN A 54 -6.71 6.34 1.22
CA ASN A 54 -7.50 7.47 0.74
C ASN A 54 -6.67 8.76 0.72
N ALA A 55 -6.57 9.40 -0.44
CA ALA A 55 -5.79 10.62 -0.66
C ALA A 55 -6.67 11.77 -1.13
N ALA A 56 -6.45 12.97 -0.58
CA ALA A 56 -7.04 14.21 -1.07
C ALA A 56 -6.03 14.94 -1.98
N ILE A 57 -6.45 15.28 -3.20
CA ILE A 57 -5.60 15.98 -4.16
C ILE A 57 -6.02 17.45 -4.19
N HIS A 58 -5.06 18.32 -3.84
CA HIS A 58 -5.27 19.76 -3.78
C HIS A 58 -4.65 20.47 -4.99
N THR A 59 -5.32 21.51 -5.48
CA THR A 59 -4.72 22.40 -6.48
C THR A 59 -3.72 23.35 -5.80
N LYS A 60 -2.63 23.67 -6.49
CA LYS A 60 -1.71 24.74 -6.06
C LYS A 60 -2.31 26.10 -6.44
N SER A 61 -3.32 26.55 -5.69
CA SER A 61 -3.81 27.93 -5.75
C SER A 61 -3.13 28.76 -4.66
N ASN A 62 -2.66 29.97 -5.03
CA ASN A 62 -1.90 30.86 -4.15
C ASN A 62 -2.69 31.37 -2.93
N PHE A 63 -4.03 31.26 -2.96
CA PHE A 63 -4.87 31.89 -1.95
C PHE A 63 -5.54 30.88 -1.01
N ARG A 64 -5.94 29.68 -1.47
CA ARG A 64 -6.37 28.54 -0.64
C ARG A 64 -6.17 27.22 -1.40
N PRO A 65 -5.48 26.21 -0.84
CA PRO A 65 -5.39 24.89 -1.44
C PRO A 65 -6.75 24.18 -1.35
N GLU A 66 -7.50 24.22 -2.44
CA GLU A 66 -8.79 23.55 -2.55
C GLU A 66 -8.60 22.10 -2.97
N GLN A 67 -9.26 21.17 -2.25
CA GLN A 67 -9.36 19.77 -2.67
C GLN A 67 -10.22 19.72 -3.93
N PHE A 68 -9.66 19.21 -5.03
CA PHE A 68 -10.40 19.09 -6.29
C PHE A 68 -10.73 17.63 -6.64
N CYS A 69 -9.92 16.68 -6.16
CA CYS A 69 -10.10 15.25 -6.43
C CYS A 69 -9.72 14.39 -5.21
N GLY A 70 -10.11 13.13 -5.28
CA GLY A 70 -9.56 12.06 -4.43
C GLY A 70 -8.59 11.18 -5.21
N GLY A 71 -7.97 10.23 -4.53
CA GLY A 71 -7.13 9.18 -5.13
C GLY A 71 -6.82 8.06 -4.14
N ALA A 72 -6.09 7.04 -4.59
CA ALA A 72 -5.67 5.92 -3.77
C ALA A 72 -4.14 5.72 -3.79
N LEU A 73 -3.52 5.66 -2.62
CA LEU A 73 -2.09 5.37 -2.47
C LEU A 73 -1.81 3.89 -2.83
N VAL A 74 -0.98 3.67 -3.86
CA VAL A 74 -0.60 2.31 -4.32
C VAL A 74 0.85 1.97 -3.99
N SER A 75 1.67 2.97 -3.69
CA SER A 75 3.05 2.82 -3.18
C SER A 75 3.41 4.00 -2.29
N ASP A 76 4.59 3.98 -1.69
CA ASP A 76 5.18 5.11 -0.97
C ASP A 76 5.24 6.45 -1.73
N ARG A 77 5.10 6.44 -3.07
CA ARG A 77 5.30 7.60 -3.96
C ARG A 77 4.27 7.75 -5.07
N HIS A 78 3.28 6.86 -5.15
CA HIS A 78 2.32 6.84 -6.27
C HIS A 78 0.87 6.82 -5.76
N VAL A 79 0.05 7.65 -6.39
CA VAL A 79 -1.40 7.76 -6.19
C VAL A 79 -2.08 7.53 -7.54
N ILE A 80 -3.14 6.71 -7.55
CA ILE A 80 -4.02 6.53 -8.71
C ILE A 80 -5.33 7.29 -8.53
#